data_AF-A0A9E1HYK8-F1
#
_entry.id   AF-A0A9E1HYK8-F1
#
_cell.length_a   1.000
_cell.length_b   1.000
_cell.length_c   1.000
_cell.angle_alpha   90.00
_cell.angle_beta   90.00
_cell.angle_gamma   90.00
#
_symmetry.space_group_name_H-M   'P 1'
#
loop_
_entity.id
_entity.type
_entity.pdbx_description
1 polymer ?
#
loop_
_entity_poly.entity_id
_entity_poly.type
_entity_poly.pdbx_seq_one_letter_code
_entity_poly.pdbx_strand_id
1 'polypeptide(L)'
;MKIISQEELNKSKESLNSQIDKLYSSTNKDNDDARKRTHNYFQWVSTKTQLVMDEPSFVCDKEDKLVRGAVVWIEFGFNIGNEFGGRHPAIILRKTGSSIFVVPLSSQEPNEKKDYHVKVEKVYGFRNMVRWTNVLKLQNVSIQRVDTKASMGNIKGDVLNDINNALKKCHIF
;
A
#
# COMPACT_ATOMS: atom_id res chain seq x y z
N MET A 1 27.06 13.29 -4.67
CA MET A 1 26.06 12.51 -5.43
C MET A 1 26.84 11.62 -6.40
N LYS A 2 26.67 10.30 -6.37
CA LYS A 2 27.39 9.40 -7.30
C LYS A 2 26.82 9.63 -8.72
N ILE A 3 27.68 10.02 -9.66
CA ILE A 3 27.31 10.10 -11.08
C ILE A 3 27.31 8.68 -11.63
N ILE A 4 26.19 8.26 -12.22
CA ILE A 4 26.04 6.94 -12.83
C ILE A 4 26.35 7.06 -14.33
N SER A 5 27.24 6.22 -14.82
CA SER A 5 27.58 6.21 -16.25
C SER A 5 26.49 5.52 -17.09
N GLN A 6 26.46 5.79 -18.40
CA GLN A 6 25.55 5.11 -19.32
C GLN A 6 25.81 3.59 -19.36
N GLU A 7 27.08 3.18 -19.21
CA GLU A 7 27.46 1.77 -19.13
C GLU A 7 26.93 1.10 -17.86
N GLU A 8 27.05 1.76 -16.69
CA GLU A 8 26.47 1.27 -15.44
C GLU A 8 24.95 1.12 -15.54
N LEU A 9 24.26 2.09 -16.16
CA LEU A 9 22.82 2.03 -16.38
C LEU A 9 22.40 0.83 -17.24
N ASN A 10 23.11 0.60 -18.35
CA ASN A 10 22.82 -0.53 -19.24
C ASN A 10 23.04 -1.88 -18.53
N LYS A 11 24.15 -2.02 -17.78
CA LYS A 11 24.44 -3.23 -16.99
C LYS A 11 23.34 -3.51 -15.95
N SER A 12 22.85 -2.47 -15.26
CA SER A 12 21.75 -2.64 -14.29
C SER A 12 20.45 -3.10 -14.95
N LYS A 13 20.11 -2.56 -16.14
CA LYS A 13 18.94 -2.98 -16.91
C LYS A 13 19.02 -4.44 -17.34
N GLU A 14 20.14 -4.87 -17.92
CA GLU A 14 20.35 -6.25 -18.37
C GLU A 14 20.28 -7.24 -17.20
N SER A 15 20.90 -6.88 -16.07
CA SER A 15 20.84 -7.68 -14.83
C SER A 15 19.40 -7.85 -14.33
N LEU A 16 18.60 -6.78 -14.32
CA LEU A 16 17.19 -6.83 -13.93
C LEU A 16 16.39 -7.78 -14.85
N ASN A 17 16.55 -7.65 -16.17
CA ASN A 17 15.84 -8.51 -17.13
C ASN A 17 16.17 -9.99 -16.91
N SER A 18 17.46 -10.31 -16.73
CA SER A 18 17.91 -11.67 -16.43
C SER A 18 17.28 -12.23 -15.15
N GLN A 19 17.14 -11.41 -14.09
CA GLN A 19 16.49 -11.84 -12.85
C GLN A 19 14.99 -12.08 -13.03
N ILE A 20 14.31 -11.23 -13.80
CA ILE A 20 12.89 -11.40 -14.14
C ILE A 20 12.68 -12.71 -14.92
N ASP A 21 13.51 -12.98 -15.92
CA ASP A 21 13.45 -14.21 -16.72
C ASP A 21 13.73 -15.46 -15.88
N LYS A 22 14.69 -15.37 -14.95
CA LYS A 22 14.99 -16.46 -14.00
C LYS A 22 13.80 -16.72 -13.08
N LEU A 23 13.15 -15.69 -12.56
CA LEU A 23 11.95 -15.84 -11.74
C LEU A 23 10.83 -16.53 -12.52
N TYR A 24 10.56 -16.09 -13.75
CA TYR A 24 9.57 -16.73 -14.62
C TYR A 24 9.90 -18.21 -14.87
N SER A 25 11.14 -18.51 -15.24
CA SER A 25 11.59 -19.87 -15.55
C SER A 25 11.55 -20.81 -14.36
N SER A 26 11.83 -20.30 -13.15
CA SER A 26 11.77 -21.05 -11.90
C SER A 26 10.35 -21.23 -11.33
N THR A 27 9.35 -20.54 -11.91
CA THR A 27 7.97 -20.62 -11.43
C THR A 27 7.35 -21.95 -11.82
N ASN A 28 6.84 -22.71 -10.83
CA ASN A 28 6.06 -23.92 -11.08
C ASN A 28 4.72 -23.53 -11.74
N LYS A 29 4.59 -23.87 -13.03
CA LYS A 29 3.41 -23.53 -13.85
C LYS A 29 2.19 -24.39 -13.54
N ASP A 30 2.36 -25.53 -12.88
CA ASP A 30 1.26 -26.40 -12.49
C ASP A 30 0.68 -26.03 -11.12
N ASN A 31 1.34 -25.12 -10.38
CA ASN A 31 0.88 -24.64 -9.08
C ASN A 31 0.27 -23.23 -9.17
N ASP A 32 -1.02 -23.12 -8.87
CA ASP A 32 -1.80 -21.89 -8.97
C ASP A 32 -1.25 -20.75 -8.10
N ASP A 33 -0.84 -21.05 -6.86
CA ASP A 33 -0.28 -20.05 -5.94
C ASP A 33 1.07 -19.54 -6.43
N ALA A 34 1.91 -20.42 -6.99
CA ALA A 34 3.18 -20.05 -7.59
C ALA A 34 2.96 -19.13 -8.80
N ARG A 35 2.02 -19.47 -9.69
CA ARG A 35 1.64 -18.62 -10.83
C ARG A 35 1.14 -17.26 -10.36
N LYS A 36 0.22 -17.24 -9.40
CA LYS A 36 -0.36 -16.00 -8.84
C LYS A 36 0.69 -15.12 -8.18
N ARG A 37 1.62 -15.71 -7.42
CA ARG A 37 2.72 -14.98 -6.78
C ARG A 37 3.59 -14.27 -7.83
N THR A 38 4.05 -15.01 -8.84
CA THR A 38 4.90 -14.45 -9.89
C THR A 38 4.15 -13.41 -10.73
N HIS A 39 2.89 -13.66 -11.07
CA HIS A 39 2.05 -12.70 -11.77
C HIS A 39 1.88 -11.39 -11.00
N ASN A 40 1.52 -11.45 -9.71
CA ASN A 40 1.34 -10.27 -8.87
C ASN A 40 2.65 -9.48 -8.71
N TYR A 41 3.80 -10.18 -8.63
CA TYR A 41 5.10 -9.52 -8.60
C TYR A 41 5.38 -8.76 -9.90
N PHE A 42 5.16 -9.38 -11.08
CA PHE A 42 5.34 -8.70 -12.37
C PHE A 42 4.39 -7.52 -12.54
N GLN A 43 3.13 -7.67 -12.13
CA GLN A 43 2.17 -6.57 -12.13
C GLN A 43 2.67 -5.41 -11.27
N TRP A 44 3.19 -5.68 -10.07
CA TRP A 44 3.75 -4.64 -9.21
C TRP A 44 4.98 -3.97 -9.81
N VAL A 45 5.92 -4.73 -10.39
CA VAL A 45 7.11 -4.16 -11.07
C VAL A 45 6.67 -3.22 -12.18
N SER A 46 5.70 -3.63 -13.00
CA SER A 46 5.14 -2.79 -14.07
C SER A 46 4.51 -1.51 -13.51
N THR A 47 3.61 -1.63 -12.52
CA THR A 47 2.97 -0.48 -11.87
C THR A 47 3.98 0.47 -11.25
N LYS A 48 4.99 -0.05 -10.53
CA LYS A 48 6.03 0.76 -9.89
C LYS A 48 6.87 1.50 -10.93
N THR A 49 7.25 0.85 -12.02
CA THR A 49 7.97 1.48 -13.13
C THR A 49 7.15 2.61 -13.74
N GLN A 50 5.84 2.39 -13.95
CA GLN A 50 4.95 3.44 -14.46
C GLN A 50 4.87 4.64 -13.50
N LEU A 51 4.72 4.40 -12.20
CA LEU A 51 4.73 5.47 -11.19
C LEU A 51 6.03 6.29 -11.24
N VAL A 52 7.18 5.65 -11.40
CA VAL A 52 8.48 6.34 -11.53
C VAL A 52 8.58 7.14 -12.82
N MET A 53 8.05 6.63 -13.94
CA MET A 53 8.02 7.37 -15.21
C MET A 53 7.11 8.60 -15.13
N ASP A 54 6.00 8.50 -14.40
CA ASP A 54 5.02 9.58 -14.27
C ASP A 54 5.42 10.63 -13.21
N GLU A 55 6.31 10.28 -12.27
CA GLU A 55 6.72 11.09 -11.12
C GLU A 55 7.10 12.55 -11.45
N PRO A 56 7.88 12.86 -12.51
CA PRO A 56 8.25 14.24 -12.84
C PRO A 56 7.07 15.14 -13.20
N SER A 57 5.96 14.55 -13.66
CA SER A 57 4.77 15.26 -14.15
C SER A 57 3.54 15.07 -13.25
N PHE A 58 3.70 14.37 -12.13
CA PHE A 58 2.58 13.98 -11.30
C PHE A 58 1.92 15.19 -10.61
N VAL A 59 0.59 15.27 -10.76
CA VAL A 59 -0.26 16.22 -10.04
C VAL A 59 -1.46 15.46 -9.46
N CYS A 60 -1.71 15.63 -8.17
CA CYS A 60 -2.87 15.02 -7.51
C CYS A 60 -4.09 15.94 -7.60
N ASP A 61 -5.08 15.54 -8.39
CA ASP A 61 -6.32 16.28 -8.64
C ASP A 61 -7.26 16.34 -7.43
N LYS A 62 -7.11 15.42 -6.48
CA LYS A 62 -7.95 15.28 -5.27
C LYS A 62 -7.16 15.43 -3.98
N GLU A 63 -6.10 16.22 -4.03
CA GLU A 63 -5.19 16.41 -2.90
C GLU A 63 -5.87 17.04 -1.68
N ASP A 64 -6.91 17.86 -1.90
CA ASP A 64 -7.79 18.47 -0.90
C ASP A 64 -8.60 17.44 -0.11
N LYS A 65 -8.89 16.28 -0.70
CA LYS A 65 -9.65 15.18 -0.08
C LYS A 65 -8.77 14.23 0.74
N LEU A 66 -7.44 14.35 0.64
CA LEU A 66 -6.47 13.50 1.35
C LEU A 66 -6.23 14.00 2.78
N VAL A 67 -7.31 14.04 3.57
CA VAL A 67 -7.32 14.56 4.95
C VAL A 67 -7.39 13.42 5.98
N ARG A 68 -7.05 13.73 7.23
CA ARG A 68 -7.13 12.77 8.34
C ARG A 68 -8.54 12.19 8.47
N GLY A 69 -8.65 10.87 8.59
CA GLY A 69 -9.91 10.14 8.65
C GLY A 69 -10.53 9.79 7.30
N ALA A 70 -10.01 10.34 6.19
CA ALA A 70 -10.39 9.89 4.86
C ALA A 70 -9.91 8.45 4.61
N VAL A 71 -10.67 7.71 3.81
CA VAL A 71 -10.34 6.36 3.38
C VAL A 71 -10.20 6.34 1.87
N VAL A 72 -9.05 5.87 1.39
CA VAL A 72 -8.71 5.87 -0.04
C VAL A 72 -8.10 4.52 -0.43
N TRP A 73 -8.23 4.15 -1.70
CA TRP A 73 -7.54 2.99 -2.25
C TRP A 73 -6.06 3.31 -2.50
N ILE A 74 -5.17 2.44 -2.03
CA ILE A 74 -3.73 2.63 -2.12
C ILE A 74 -3.09 1.34 -2.65
N GLU A 75 -2.12 1.49 -3.54
CA GLU A 75 -1.23 0.41 -3.96
C GLU A 75 -0.04 0.28 -2.99
N PHE A 76 -0.11 -0.73 -2.11
CA PHE A 76 0.97 -1.03 -1.18
C PHE A 76 2.09 -1.84 -1.84
N GLY A 77 1.82 -2.46 -2.99
CA GLY A 77 2.80 -3.18 -3.80
C GLY A 77 3.01 -4.63 -3.37
N PHE A 78 3.92 -5.32 -4.05
CA PHE A 78 4.31 -6.69 -3.72
C PHE A 78 5.49 -6.66 -2.73
N ASN A 79 5.21 -6.98 -1.46
CA ASN A 79 6.14 -6.82 -0.34
C ASN A 79 6.59 -8.17 0.23
N ILE A 80 7.61 -8.16 1.10
CA ILE A 80 8.31 -9.38 1.53
C ILE A 80 7.71 -9.92 2.84
N GLY A 81 7.53 -11.23 2.91
CA GLY A 81 7.09 -11.91 4.14
C GLY A 81 5.72 -11.42 4.60
N ASN A 82 5.65 -10.88 5.81
CA ASN A 82 4.40 -10.46 6.48
C ASN A 82 4.08 -8.97 6.31
N GLU A 83 4.86 -8.24 5.51
CA GLU A 83 4.59 -6.86 5.16
C GLU A 83 3.23 -6.74 4.47
N PHE A 84 2.52 -5.64 4.74
CA PHE A 84 1.24 -5.40 4.08
C PHE A 84 1.46 -5.04 2.62
N GLY A 85 0.76 -5.68 1.69
CA GLY A 85 0.92 -5.49 0.26
C GLY A 85 -0.41 -5.53 -0.49
N GLY A 86 -0.34 -5.26 -1.80
CA GLY A 86 -1.47 -5.21 -2.72
C GLY A 86 -2.30 -3.94 -2.64
N ARG A 87 -3.34 -3.87 -3.48
CA ARG A 87 -4.28 -2.75 -3.53
C ARG A 87 -5.36 -2.87 -2.46
N HIS A 88 -5.37 -1.97 -1.49
CA HIS A 88 -6.31 -1.99 -0.37
C HIS A 88 -6.81 -0.60 0.02
N PRO A 89 -8.00 -0.49 0.62
CA PRO A 89 -8.42 0.74 1.26
C PRO A 89 -7.57 1.01 2.50
N ALA A 90 -7.29 2.27 2.79
CA ALA A 90 -6.50 2.67 3.94
C ALA A 90 -6.99 3.98 4.54
N ILE A 91 -6.90 4.10 5.86
CA ILE A 91 -7.29 5.31 6.60
C ILE A 91 -6.08 6.25 6.65
N ILE A 92 -6.28 7.50 6.24
CA ILE A 92 -5.28 8.56 6.36
C ILE A 92 -5.22 9.04 7.81
N LEU A 93 -4.04 8.96 8.42
CA LEU A 93 -3.78 9.45 9.78
C LEU A 93 -3.17 10.84 9.77
N ARG A 94 -2.30 11.13 8.80
CA ARG A 94 -1.63 12.41 8.64
C ARG A 94 -1.18 12.59 7.20
N LYS A 95 -1.20 13.83 6.72
CA LYS A 95 -0.59 14.23 5.44
C LYS A 95 0.69 15.04 5.71
N THR A 96 1.74 14.79 4.93
CA THR A 96 3.06 15.42 5.04
C THR A 96 3.62 15.69 3.64
N GLY A 97 3.41 16.91 3.13
CA GLY A 97 3.80 17.28 1.77
C GLY A 97 3.17 16.35 0.73
N SER A 98 4.01 15.74 -0.11
CA SER A 98 3.63 14.78 -1.15
C SER A 98 3.43 13.33 -0.65
N SER A 99 3.36 13.13 0.67
CA SER A 99 3.18 11.81 1.29
C SER A 99 2.05 11.81 2.33
N ILE A 100 1.53 10.63 2.63
CA ILE A 100 0.50 10.39 3.65
C ILE A 100 0.91 9.23 4.53
N PHE A 101 0.67 9.36 5.83
CA PHE A 101 0.72 8.27 6.79
C PHE A 101 -0.64 7.61 6.88
N VAL A 102 -0.67 6.31 6.65
CA VAL A 102 -1.90 5.53 6.53
C VAL A 102 -1.83 4.26 7.35
N VAL A 103 -3.00 3.75 7.73
CA VAL A 103 -3.15 2.37 8.22
C VAL A 103 -4.09 1.60 7.28
N PRO A 104 -3.66 0.43 6.76
CA PRO A 104 -4.46 -0.32 5.82
C PRO A 104 -5.68 -0.96 6.49
N LEU A 105 -6.73 -1.17 5.70
CA LEU A 105 -7.93 -1.88 6.09
C LEU A 105 -7.96 -3.28 5.44
N SER A 106 -8.21 -4.27 6.28
CA SER A 106 -8.49 -5.64 5.90
C SER A 106 -9.99 -5.91 5.98
N SER A 107 -10.52 -6.68 5.03
CA SER A 107 -11.86 -7.27 5.12
C SER A 107 -11.89 -8.53 5.99
N GLN A 108 -10.73 -9.10 6.30
CA GLN A 108 -10.61 -10.30 7.11
C GLN A 108 -10.45 -9.91 8.58
N GLU A 109 -11.23 -10.55 9.44
CA GLU A 109 -11.06 -10.49 10.88
C GLU A 109 -9.75 -11.18 11.27
N PRO A 110 -8.94 -10.58 12.17
CA PRO A 110 -7.72 -11.23 12.64
C PRO A 110 -8.06 -12.51 13.41
N ASN A 111 -7.30 -13.58 13.16
CA ASN A 111 -7.44 -14.86 13.86
C ASN A 111 -7.31 -14.68 15.39
N GLU A 112 -6.44 -13.78 15.83
CA GLU A 112 -6.23 -13.43 17.23
C GLU A 112 -6.32 -11.90 17.39
N LYS A 113 -7.27 -11.46 18.23
CA LYS A 113 -7.45 -10.03 18.55
C LYS A 113 -6.40 -9.61 19.56
N LYS A 114 -5.68 -8.54 19.23
CA LYS A 114 -4.62 -7.96 20.06
C LYS A 114 -4.84 -6.46 20.16
N ASP A 115 -4.15 -5.81 21.09
CA ASP A 115 -4.31 -4.37 21.32
C ASP A 115 -4.00 -3.49 20.09
N TYR A 116 -3.23 -4.00 19.13
CA TYR A 116 -2.96 -3.31 17.87
C TYR A 116 -4.05 -3.47 16.80
N HIS A 117 -5.06 -4.29 17.04
CA HIS A 117 -6.18 -4.49 16.13
C HIS A 117 -7.35 -3.60 16.50
N VAL A 118 -7.83 -2.82 15.52
CA VAL A 118 -9.02 -1.96 15.69
C VAL A 118 -10.10 -2.39 14.71
N LYS A 119 -11.31 -2.60 15.24
CA LYS A 119 -12.50 -2.91 14.45
C LYS A 119 -13.07 -1.63 13.84
N VAL A 120 -13.40 -1.67 12.56
CA VAL A 120 -14.00 -0.56 11.81
C VAL A 120 -15.32 -1.06 11.24
N GLU A 121 -16.42 -0.75 11.93
CA GLU A 121 -17.74 -1.30 11.59
C GLU A 121 -18.28 -0.76 10.26
N LYS A 122 -18.00 0.50 9.98
CA LYS A 122 -18.48 1.18 8.78
C LYS A 122 -17.44 2.16 8.25
N VAL A 123 -17.25 2.11 6.94
CA VAL A 123 -16.54 3.13 6.17
C VAL A 123 -17.54 3.76 5.21
N TYR A 124 -17.80 5.05 5.36
CA TYR A 124 -18.71 5.77 4.47
C TYR A 124 -18.09 5.87 3.07
N GLY A 125 -18.90 5.76 2.02
CA GLY A 125 -18.40 5.72 0.63
C GLY A 125 -17.91 4.34 0.17
N PHE A 126 -17.98 3.32 1.02
CA PHE A 126 -17.61 1.93 0.70
C PHE A 126 -18.77 0.98 0.99
N ARG A 127 -18.66 -0.27 0.48
CA ARG A 127 -19.60 -1.35 0.82
C ARG A 127 -19.72 -1.50 2.35
N ASN A 128 -20.96 -1.59 2.82
CA ASN A 128 -21.28 -1.79 4.23
C ASN A 128 -20.82 -3.19 4.67
N MET A 129 -19.65 -3.25 5.30
CA MET A 129 -19.06 -4.45 5.86
C MET A 129 -18.07 -4.06 6.95
N VAL A 130 -17.94 -4.93 7.95
CA VAL A 130 -16.94 -4.79 9.00
C VAL A 130 -15.55 -4.96 8.38
N ARG A 131 -14.64 -4.07 8.77
CA ARG A 131 -13.23 -4.12 8.42
C ARG A 131 -12.39 -4.07 9.69
N TRP A 132 -11.13 -4.42 9.56
CA TRP A 132 -10.15 -4.37 10.63
C TRP A 132 -8.91 -3.64 10.17
N THR A 133 -8.28 -2.91 11.08
CA THR A 133 -6.95 -2.34 10.84
C THR A 133 -5.98 -2.85 11.89
N ASN A 134 -4.73 -3.05 11.47
CA ASN A 134 -3.60 -3.32 12.36
C ASN A 134 -2.73 -2.06 12.37
N VAL A 135 -2.67 -1.38 13.51
CA VAL A 135 -1.96 -0.10 13.62
C VAL A 135 -0.44 -0.24 13.49
N LEU A 136 0.12 -1.44 13.69
CA LEU A 136 1.55 -1.72 13.46
C LEU A 136 1.89 -1.79 11.97
N LYS A 137 0.88 -1.90 11.10
CA LYS A 137 1.04 -1.84 9.63
C LYS A 137 0.94 -0.41 9.10
N LEU A 138 1.16 0.58 9.96
CA LEU A 138 1.25 1.99 9.58
C LEU A 138 2.39 2.19 8.58
N GLN A 139 2.10 2.88 7.49
CA GLN A 139 3.07 3.15 6.43
C GLN A 139 3.00 4.60 5.98
N ASN A 140 4.16 5.17 5.66
CA ASN A 140 4.25 6.40 4.87
C ASN A 140 4.25 6.02 3.39
N VAL A 141 3.35 6.60 2.61
CA VAL A 141 3.23 6.35 1.17
C VAL A 141 3.16 7.66 0.41
N SER A 142 3.75 7.70 -0.78
CA SER A 142 3.59 8.81 -1.73
C SER A 142 2.13 8.93 -2.15
N ILE A 143 1.65 10.16 -2.32
CA ILE A 143 0.30 10.45 -2.84
C ILE A 143 0.10 9.84 -4.23
N GLN A 144 1.18 9.61 -5.00
CA GLN A 144 1.14 8.92 -6.30
C GLN A 144 0.58 7.49 -6.22
N ARG A 145 0.67 6.85 -5.05
CA ARG A 145 0.15 5.49 -4.84
C ARG A 145 -1.36 5.46 -4.55
N VAL A 146 -1.97 6.63 -4.38
CA VAL A 146 -3.41 6.74 -4.13
C VAL A 146 -4.15 6.64 -5.46
N ASP A 147 -5.09 5.70 -5.54
CA ASP A 147 -6.00 5.61 -6.68
C ASP A 147 -7.11 6.66 -6.51
N THR A 148 -6.90 7.84 -7.09
CA THR A 148 -7.85 8.94 -7.05
C THR A 148 -9.09 8.70 -7.91
N LYS A 149 -9.09 7.70 -8.80
CA LYS A 149 -10.23 7.35 -9.65
C LYS A 149 -11.23 6.44 -8.92
N ALA A 150 -10.75 5.65 -7.97
CA ALA A 150 -11.58 4.77 -7.16
C ALA A 150 -12.43 5.52 -6.12
N SER A 151 -13.34 4.78 -5.47
CA SER A 151 -14.19 5.30 -4.41
C SER A 151 -13.36 5.83 -3.23
N MET A 152 -13.71 7.03 -2.76
CA MET A 152 -13.16 7.61 -1.53
C MET A 152 -14.22 7.63 -0.45
N GLY A 153 -13.78 7.64 0.81
CA GLY A 153 -14.64 7.50 1.95
C GLY A 153 -14.10 8.18 3.19
N ASN A 154 -14.74 7.92 4.32
CA ASN A 154 -14.26 8.37 5.62
C ASN A 154 -14.75 7.45 6.75
N ILE A 155 -14.17 7.64 7.93
CA ILE A 155 -14.57 7.00 9.18
C ILE A 155 -15.03 8.04 10.21
N LYS A 156 -15.78 7.60 11.23
CA LYS A 156 -16.16 8.46 12.36
C LYS A 156 -14.97 8.78 13.26
N GLY A 157 -15.10 9.87 14.02
CA GLY A 157 -14.11 10.29 15.01
C GLY A 157 -13.80 9.24 16.08
N ASP A 158 -14.80 8.46 16.51
CA ASP A 158 -14.59 7.42 17.53
C ASP A 158 -13.61 6.35 17.07
N VAL A 159 -13.69 5.94 15.80
CA VAL A 159 -12.74 4.98 15.21
C VAL A 159 -11.32 5.57 15.17
N LEU A 160 -11.17 6.88 14.93
CA LEU A 160 -9.86 7.54 15.01
C LEU A 160 -9.32 7.57 16.44
N ASN A 161 -10.20 7.72 17.44
CA ASN A 161 -9.82 7.65 18.84
C ASN A 161 -9.34 6.25 19.21
N ASP A 162 -10.03 5.21 18.74
CA ASP A 162 -9.63 3.81 18.95
C ASP A 162 -8.27 3.51 18.31
N ILE A 163 -8.03 3.99 17.09
CA ILE A 163 -6.72 3.87 16.41
C ILE A 163 -5.63 4.59 17.21
N ASN A 164 -5.89 5.81 17.68
CA ASN A 164 -4.93 6.55 18.51
C ASN A 164 -4.63 5.81 19.83
N ASN A 165 -5.65 5.23 20.47
CA ASN A 165 -5.48 4.47 21.70
C ASN A 165 -4.66 3.19 21.47
N ALA A 166 -4.92 2.47 20.39
CA ALA A 166 -4.14 1.29 19.98
C ALA A 166 -2.67 1.66 19.72
N LEU A 167 -2.42 2.76 18.98
CA LEU A 167 -1.06 3.25 18.73
C LEU A 167 -0.28 3.56 20.02
N LYS A 168 -0.93 4.20 21.00
CA LYS A 168 -0.34 4.48 22.33
C LYS A 168 -0.04 3.20 23.10
N LYS A 169 -0.98 2.25 23.13
CA LYS A 169 -0.79 0.95 23.78
C LYS A 169 0.38 0.16 23.18
N CYS A 170 0.63 0.35 21.89
CA CYS A 170 1.73 -0.29 21.18
C CYS A 170 3.04 0.50 21.21
N HIS A 171 3.11 1.59 21.97
CA HIS A 171 4.31 2.41 22.12
C HIS A 171 4.87 2.96 20.80
N ILE A 172 4.01 3.18 19.80
CA ILE A 172 4.40 3.87 18.56
C ILE A 172 4.46 5.40 18.79
N PHE A 173 3.63 5.93 19.70
CA PHE A 173 3.58 7.34 20.10
C PHE A 173 3.37 7.50 21.60
#